data_AF-A0A449AEM0-F1
#
_entry.id   AF-A0A449AEM0-F1
#
_cell.length_a   1.000
_cell.length_b   1.000
_cell.length_c   1.000
_cell.angle_alpha   90.00
_cell.angle_beta   90.00
_cell.angle_gamma   90.00
#
_symmetry.space_group_name_H-M   'P 1'
#
loop_
_entity.id
_entity.type
_entity.pdbx_description
1 polymer ?
#
loop_
_entity_poly.entity_id
_entity_poly.type
_entity_poly.pdbx_seq_one_letter_code
_entity_poly.pdbx_strand_id
1 'polypeptide(L)'
;MIDISETETNKIVDKSIKSNELKEYLSNEIADNMIYKTFFNSLEVLDINDKDITLTFKEYSDNTKDIYVVAYKKVIDKAIAEIFGKDIKYKIISELEIKQPEIITEKEITKQVKTFFQNDYAEKSTFKNYLKSEFNKEAVDVCKTVAEFKSDFAILFMSGPSGIGKTHLLQAVGKAAEEVGKKSIYITPLVFNKKILGAIQENNTTYISKLLNHITSADIVLFDDFHIFAEGQKKQTKNFIYQIIEGRMQKDRPTIISAEKDLKELKGVFEDRLYTRLESGFITKIKKPDEEEFNLILEFLLMQNSIDLNIIDKESKVFFVKEFSNSIRSLLGAITKIKYYKDELLKANYVFSVIKNIFRDHFNHNSELTPEVIVKKVSIYYKISTKEIMGKTRKKEIVIARHIAIILMDNLLNMSSTEIGKFLNKDHTTILNALKKTKNKEFFSSIKLVLNQIKNEIYTRK
;
A
#
# COMPACT_ATOMS: atom_id res chain seq x y z
N MET A 1 44.01 -19.66 -2.20
CA MET A 1 44.32 -19.26 -0.82
C MET A 1 45.27 -18.09 -0.92
N ILE A 2 44.73 -16.88 -0.84
CA ILE A 2 45.51 -15.64 -0.77
C ILE A 2 45.15 -15.05 0.59
N ASP A 3 46.18 -14.80 1.38
CA ASP A 3 46.16 -14.25 2.73
C ASP A 3 45.25 -13.03 2.85
N ILE A 4 44.20 -13.17 3.66
CA ILE A 4 43.42 -12.08 4.22
C ILE A 4 43.38 -12.33 5.73
N SER A 5 44.51 -12.14 6.43
CA SER A 5 44.50 -12.22 7.90
C SER A 5 45.62 -11.49 8.65
N GLU A 6 46.55 -10.79 7.99
CA GLU A 6 47.65 -10.10 8.70
C GLU A 6 47.63 -8.56 8.62
N THR A 7 46.90 -7.94 7.68
CA THR A 7 46.91 -6.47 7.51
C THR A 7 45.81 -5.72 8.27
N GLU A 8 44.66 -6.33 8.54
CA GLU A 8 43.57 -5.67 9.28
C GLU A 8 43.78 -5.73 10.80
N THR A 9 44.28 -6.85 11.31
CA THR A 9 44.62 -7.05 12.72
C THR A 9 45.72 -6.08 13.19
N ASN A 10 46.77 -5.87 12.39
CA ASN A 10 47.83 -4.91 12.73
C ASN A 10 47.36 -3.44 12.71
N LYS A 11 46.46 -3.04 11.79
CA LYS A 11 45.88 -1.68 11.76
C LYS A 11 44.91 -1.42 12.91
N ILE A 12 44.16 -2.42 13.36
CA ILE A 12 43.25 -2.31 14.51
C ILE A 12 44.04 -2.20 15.82
N VAL A 13 45.16 -2.93 15.94
CA VAL A 13 46.05 -2.88 17.11
C VAL A 13 46.69 -1.49 17.26
N ASP A 14 47.10 -0.84 16.17
CA ASP A 14 47.72 0.50 16.20
C ASP A 14 46.74 1.61 16.66
N LYS A 15 45.49 1.61 16.17
CA LYS A 15 44.48 2.63 16.52
C LYS A 15 44.07 2.59 17.99
N SER A 16 43.91 1.41 18.57
CA SER A 16 43.54 1.24 19.98
C SER A 16 44.67 1.71 20.91
N ILE A 17 45.92 1.35 20.57
CA ILE A 17 47.11 1.79 21.32
C ILE A 17 47.21 3.32 21.27
N LYS A 18 47.11 3.92 20.08
CA LYS A 18 47.17 5.38 19.90
C LYS A 18 46.02 6.12 20.59
N SER A 19 44.85 5.50 20.68
CA SER A 19 43.71 6.03 21.46
C SER A 19 44.03 6.06 22.95
N ASN A 20 44.68 5.02 23.48
CA ASN A 20 45.06 4.97 24.90
C ASN A 20 46.18 5.95 25.23
N GLU A 21 47.20 6.08 24.37
CA GLU A 21 48.28 7.08 24.52
C GLU A 21 47.70 8.51 24.57
N LEU A 22 46.73 8.82 23.70
CA LEU A 22 46.04 10.12 23.70
C LEU A 22 45.28 10.37 25.00
N LYS A 23 44.54 9.37 25.48
CA LYS A 23 43.79 9.46 26.74
C LYS A 23 44.72 9.68 27.91
N GLU A 24 45.81 8.93 27.99
CA GLU A 24 46.81 9.03 29.07
C GLU A 24 47.44 10.43 29.10
N TYR A 25 47.88 10.93 27.94
CA TYR A 25 48.44 12.29 27.83
C TYR A 25 47.45 13.35 28.31
N LEU A 26 46.21 13.29 27.81
CA LEU A 26 45.16 14.25 28.17
C LEU A 26 44.75 14.14 29.65
N SER A 27 44.85 12.95 30.26
CA SER A 27 44.57 12.76 31.68
C SER A 27 45.58 13.47 32.59
N ASN A 28 46.83 13.59 32.13
CA ASN A 28 47.91 14.25 32.86
C ASN A 28 47.88 15.78 32.69
N GLU A 29 47.48 16.26 31.52
CA GLU A 29 47.48 17.71 31.20
C GLU A 29 46.18 18.42 31.60
N ILE A 30 45.05 17.72 31.68
CA ILE A 30 43.77 18.30 32.07
C ILE A 30 43.62 18.22 33.59
N ALA A 31 43.85 19.35 34.27
CA ALA A 31 43.78 19.44 35.73
C ALA A 31 42.40 19.11 36.33
N ASP A 32 41.31 19.33 35.57
CA ASP A 32 39.96 19.00 36.01
C ASP A 32 39.59 17.55 35.67
N ASN A 33 39.63 16.70 36.69
CA ASN A 33 39.32 15.27 36.58
C ASN A 33 37.86 15.00 36.17
N MET A 34 36.93 15.90 36.49
CA MET A 34 35.53 15.76 36.08
C MET A 34 35.41 16.02 34.57
N ILE A 35 36.10 17.04 34.04
CA ILE A 35 36.12 17.35 32.61
C ILE A 35 36.79 16.22 31.81
N TYR A 36 37.92 15.69 32.30
CA TYR A 36 38.58 14.56 31.65
C TYR A 36 37.67 13.31 31.60
N LYS A 37 37.14 12.88 32.75
CA LYS A 37 36.29 11.69 32.85
C LYS A 37 35.02 11.81 32.01
N THR A 38 34.45 13.00 31.97
CA THR A 38 33.25 13.28 31.18
C THR A 38 33.65 13.25 29.70
N PHE A 39 34.47 14.19 29.22
CA PHE A 39 34.63 14.40 27.78
C PHE A 39 35.75 13.56 27.15
N PHE A 40 36.95 13.57 27.72
CA PHE A 40 38.16 13.07 27.04
C PHE A 40 38.41 11.57 27.22
N ASN A 41 37.84 10.94 28.26
CA ASN A 41 37.95 9.49 28.47
C ASN A 41 37.27 8.66 27.35
N SER A 42 36.31 9.27 26.65
CA SER A 42 35.59 8.67 25.51
C SER A 42 36.25 8.89 24.15
N LEU A 43 37.42 9.56 24.09
CA LEU A 43 38.12 9.90 22.85
C LEU A 43 38.69 8.64 22.17
N GLU A 44 38.44 8.44 20.89
CA GLU A 44 39.02 7.33 20.13
C GLU A 44 39.53 7.77 18.76
N VAL A 45 40.58 7.12 18.30
CA VAL A 45 41.12 7.27 16.95
C VAL A 45 40.33 6.38 16.00
N LEU A 46 39.58 6.99 15.09
CA LEU A 46 38.81 6.27 14.06
C LEU A 46 39.68 5.94 12.86
N ASP A 47 40.49 6.91 12.42
CA ASP A 47 41.33 6.74 11.25
C ASP A 47 42.64 7.50 11.34
N ILE A 48 43.70 6.90 10.78
CA ILE A 48 45.05 7.43 10.74
C ILE A 48 45.53 7.29 9.30
N ASN A 49 45.80 8.42 8.65
CA ASN A 49 46.47 8.50 7.35
C ASN A 49 47.79 9.27 7.50
N ASP A 50 48.67 9.22 6.51
CA ASP A 50 50.03 9.79 6.57
C ASP A 50 50.09 11.30 6.92
N LYS A 51 48.97 12.03 6.78
CA LYS A 51 48.88 13.48 7.04
C LYS A 51 47.64 13.93 7.82
N ASP A 52 46.67 13.04 8.04
CA ASP A 52 45.37 13.39 8.62
C ASP A 52 44.91 12.31 9.62
N ILE A 53 44.39 12.74 10.77
CA ILE A 53 43.81 11.87 11.80
C ILE A 53 42.34 12.23 12.02
N THR A 54 41.50 11.21 12.11
CA THR A 54 40.10 11.38 12.52
C THR A 54 39.88 10.81 13.91
N LEU A 55 39.41 11.64 14.83
CA LEU A 55 39.09 11.28 16.21
C LEU A 55 37.58 11.35 16.45
N THR A 56 37.08 10.65 17.46
CA THR A 56 35.68 10.76 17.91
C THR A 56 35.54 10.72 19.41
N PHE A 57 34.42 11.23 19.92
CA PHE A 57 33.96 11.00 21.28
C PHE A 57 32.78 10.05 21.25
N LYS A 58 32.93 8.84 21.80
CA LYS A 58 31.94 7.75 21.66
C LYS A 58 30.61 7.95 22.39
N GLU A 59 30.37 9.08 23.04
CA GLU A 59 29.20 9.26 23.93
C GLU A 59 28.55 10.66 23.88
N TYR A 60 28.90 11.54 22.93
CA TYR A 60 28.48 12.96 22.95
C TYR A 60 27.74 13.47 21.70
N SER A 61 26.82 14.41 21.93
CA SER A 61 26.06 15.16 20.91
C SER A 61 26.84 16.37 20.35
N ASP A 62 26.45 16.86 19.16
CA ASP A 62 27.21 17.84 18.37
C ASP A 62 27.55 19.14 19.12
N ASN A 63 26.63 19.68 19.93
CA ASN A 63 26.80 21.02 20.51
C ASN A 63 27.83 21.10 21.65
N THR A 64 28.13 19.99 22.33
CA THR A 64 29.09 19.99 23.45
C THR A 64 30.53 19.81 22.95
N LYS A 65 30.74 19.04 21.88
CA LYS A 65 32.05 18.80 21.26
C LYS A 65 32.77 20.10 20.93
N ASP A 66 32.12 21.02 20.23
CA ASP A 66 32.76 22.26 19.77
C ASP A 66 33.24 23.14 20.92
N ILE A 67 32.49 23.17 22.03
CA ILE A 67 32.84 23.95 23.22
C ILE A 67 34.17 23.44 23.83
N TYR A 68 34.29 22.13 24.02
CA TYR A 68 35.49 21.54 24.65
C TYR A 68 36.67 21.44 23.70
N VAL A 69 36.44 21.17 22.41
CA VAL A 69 37.51 21.19 21.39
C VAL A 69 38.12 22.58 21.28
N VAL A 70 37.31 23.64 21.31
CA VAL A 70 37.82 25.02 21.30
C VAL A 70 38.54 25.35 22.61
N ALA A 71 37.95 25.01 23.76
CA ALA A 71 38.54 25.32 25.07
C ALA A 71 39.90 24.63 25.31
N TYR A 72 40.06 23.39 24.85
CA TYR A 72 41.26 22.57 25.08
C TYR A 72 42.14 22.42 23.85
N LYS A 73 41.90 23.20 22.79
CA LYS A 73 42.61 23.11 21.51
C LYS A 73 44.13 23.04 21.66
N LYS A 74 44.73 23.93 22.48
CA LYS A 74 46.18 23.96 22.69
C LYS A 74 46.75 22.67 23.30
N VAL A 75 45.99 22.03 24.17
CA VAL A 75 46.40 20.77 24.82
C VAL A 75 46.27 19.61 23.83
N ILE A 76 45.17 19.59 23.06
CA ILE A 76 44.94 18.59 22.00
C ILE A 76 46.01 18.72 20.91
N ASP A 77 46.33 19.93 20.45
CA ASP A 77 47.34 20.18 19.42
C ASP A 77 48.72 19.65 19.86
N LYS A 78 49.09 19.83 21.13
CA LYS A 78 50.34 19.28 21.69
C LYS A 78 50.31 17.75 21.75
N ALA A 79 49.23 17.17 22.27
CA ALA A 79 49.06 15.73 22.35
C ALA A 79 49.19 15.07 20.98
N ILE A 80 48.57 15.65 19.96
CA ILE A 80 48.64 15.15 18.58
C ILE A 80 50.07 15.28 18.02
N ALA A 81 50.72 16.43 18.23
CA ALA A 81 52.08 16.65 17.76
C ALA A 81 53.11 15.70 18.41
N GLU A 82 52.89 15.29 19.66
CA GLU A 82 53.78 14.41 20.42
C GLU A 82 53.56 12.93 20.08
N ILE A 83 52.30 12.51 19.93
CA ILE A 83 51.95 11.09 19.70
C ILE A 83 52.04 10.69 18.22
N PHE A 84 51.77 11.64 17.30
CA PHE A 84 51.69 11.37 15.86
C PHE A 84 52.68 12.19 15.02
N GLY A 85 53.18 13.33 15.51
CA GLY A 85 54.17 14.17 14.83
C GLY A 85 53.66 15.57 14.47
N LYS A 86 54.59 16.53 14.30
CA LYS A 86 54.31 17.99 14.25
C LYS A 86 53.55 18.50 13.01
N ASP A 87 53.47 17.73 11.93
CA ASP A 87 52.86 18.16 10.65
C ASP A 87 51.53 17.48 10.32
N ILE A 88 50.89 16.84 11.30
CA ILE A 88 49.62 16.11 11.09
C ILE A 88 48.43 16.99 11.45
N LYS A 89 47.45 17.01 10.56
CA LYS A 89 46.15 17.64 10.83
C LYS A 89 45.22 16.63 11.47
N TYR A 90 44.33 17.11 12.33
CA TYR A 90 43.28 16.25 12.89
C TYR A 90 41.91 16.90 12.72
N LYS A 91 40.90 16.04 12.58
CA LYS A 91 39.49 16.41 12.71
C LYS A 91 38.87 15.54 13.78
N ILE A 92 38.17 16.18 14.71
CA ILE A 92 37.33 15.48 15.67
C ILE A 92 35.91 15.43 15.07
N ILE A 93 35.27 14.27 15.08
CA ILE A 93 33.88 14.07 14.68
C ILE A 93 33.03 13.55 15.84
N SER A 94 31.72 13.79 15.84
CA SER A 94 30.80 13.21 16.83
C SER A 94 30.34 11.82 16.39
N GLU A 95 29.79 11.03 17.32
CA GLU A 95 29.20 9.73 16.97
C GLU A 95 28.01 9.85 15.99
N LEU A 96 27.33 11.00 15.99
CA LEU A 96 26.26 11.31 15.04
C LEU A 96 26.81 11.57 13.63
N GLU A 97 27.97 12.23 13.52
CA GLU A 97 28.67 12.44 12.25
C GLU A 97 29.22 11.13 11.66
N ILE A 98 29.57 10.14 12.49
CA ILE A 98 29.92 8.78 12.03
C ILE A 98 28.70 8.06 11.42
N LYS A 99 27.51 8.33 11.95
CA LYS A 99 26.25 7.68 11.54
C LYS A 99 25.56 8.38 10.36
N GLN A 100 26.09 9.51 9.85
CA GLN A 100 25.58 10.11 8.62
C GLN A 100 26.22 9.42 7.41
N PRO A 101 25.43 8.93 6.43
CA PRO A 101 25.99 8.45 5.17
C PRO A 101 26.64 9.60 4.42
N GLU A 102 27.65 9.29 3.59
CA GLU A 102 28.43 10.21 2.75
C GLU A 102 27.60 11.38 2.19
N ILE A 103 28.19 12.58 2.14
CA ILE A 103 27.59 13.77 1.52
C ILE A 103 27.33 13.47 0.04
N ILE A 104 26.14 12.95 -0.27
CA ILE A 104 25.67 12.76 -1.64
C ILE A 104 25.67 14.14 -2.28
N THR A 105 26.47 14.32 -3.33
CA THR A 105 26.57 15.62 -3.99
C THR A 105 25.21 16.02 -4.55
N GLU A 106 24.95 17.32 -4.64
CA GLU A 106 23.69 17.83 -5.18
C GLU A 106 23.34 17.25 -6.57
N LYS A 107 24.35 16.96 -7.38
CA LYS A 107 24.23 16.38 -8.72
C LYS A 107 23.81 14.90 -8.65
N GLU A 108 24.31 14.16 -7.68
CA GLU A 108 23.92 12.77 -7.42
C GLU A 108 22.50 12.69 -6.88
N ILE A 109 22.09 13.58 -5.97
CA ILE A 109 20.70 13.66 -5.50
C ILE A 109 19.75 13.89 -6.68
N THR A 110 20.08 14.83 -7.57
CA THR A 110 19.25 15.11 -8.75
C THR A 110 19.18 13.90 -9.70
N LYS A 111 20.30 13.18 -9.88
CA LYS A 111 20.34 11.95 -10.69
C LYS A 111 19.48 10.86 -10.06
N GLN A 112 19.64 10.62 -8.76
CA GLN A 112 18.85 9.66 -8.00
C GLN A 112 17.36 9.97 -8.13
N VAL A 113 16.92 11.19 -7.83
CA VAL A 113 15.50 11.58 -7.93
C VAL A 113 14.94 11.35 -9.34
N LYS A 114 15.68 11.69 -10.41
CA LYS A 114 15.22 11.45 -11.79
C LYS A 114 15.10 9.97 -12.13
N THR A 115 16.08 9.15 -11.75
CA THR A 115 16.02 7.69 -11.97
C THR A 115 14.97 7.01 -11.08
N PHE A 116 14.61 7.63 -9.96
CA PHE A 116 13.67 7.08 -8.98
C PHE A 116 12.21 7.10 -9.44
N PHE A 117 11.80 7.98 -10.36
CA PHE A 117 10.44 8.04 -10.90
C PHE A 117 10.34 7.56 -12.35
N GLN A 118 11.00 6.46 -12.69
CA GLN A 118 10.63 5.74 -13.90
C GLN A 118 9.26 5.09 -13.70
N ASN A 119 8.31 5.47 -14.56
CA ASN A 119 6.99 4.90 -14.56
C ASN A 119 7.06 3.45 -15.08
N ASP A 120 6.52 2.52 -14.30
CA ASP A 120 6.34 1.13 -14.73
C ASP A 120 4.88 0.91 -15.13
N TYR A 121 4.53 1.46 -16.30
CA TYR A 121 3.18 1.32 -16.84
C TYR A 121 3.03 -0.04 -17.53
N ALA A 122 2.04 -0.83 -17.11
CA ALA A 122 1.80 -2.13 -17.73
C ALA A 122 1.49 -1.96 -19.22
N GLU A 123 2.14 -2.74 -20.09
CA GLU A 123 2.09 -2.62 -21.56
C GLU A 123 0.65 -2.47 -22.08
N LYS A 124 -0.27 -3.30 -21.57
CA LYS A 124 -1.66 -3.35 -22.00
C LYS A 124 -2.56 -2.25 -21.43
N SER A 125 -2.10 -1.47 -20.44
CA SER A 125 -2.90 -0.41 -19.82
C SER A 125 -2.97 0.84 -20.70
N THR A 126 -3.72 0.76 -21.81
CA THR A 126 -3.95 1.87 -22.76
C THR A 126 -5.45 2.14 -22.91
N PHE A 127 -5.82 3.31 -23.44
CA PHE A 127 -7.22 3.63 -23.74
C PHE A 127 -7.81 2.71 -24.81
N LYS A 128 -7.00 2.27 -25.78
CA LYS A 128 -7.41 1.29 -26.80
C LYS A 128 -7.84 -0.04 -26.17
N ASN A 129 -7.17 -0.42 -25.08
CA ASN A 129 -7.43 -1.67 -24.39
C ASN A 129 -8.44 -1.53 -23.23
N TYR A 130 -9.18 -0.43 -23.15
CA TYR A 130 -10.15 -0.16 -22.10
C TYR A 130 -11.56 -0.02 -22.68
N LEU A 131 -12.47 -0.90 -22.28
CA LEU A 131 -13.86 -0.84 -22.74
C LEU A 131 -14.57 0.36 -22.11
N LYS A 132 -15.06 1.28 -22.94
CA LYS A 132 -15.95 2.37 -22.52
C LYS A 132 -17.41 1.92 -22.60
N SER A 133 -18.13 2.01 -21.49
CA SER A 133 -19.57 1.72 -21.36
C SER A 133 -20.21 2.70 -20.37
N GLU A 134 -21.53 2.65 -20.19
CA GLU A 134 -22.27 3.58 -19.33
C GLU A 134 -21.77 3.61 -17.87
N PHE A 135 -21.33 2.48 -17.29
CA PHE A 135 -20.79 2.45 -15.92
C PHE A 135 -19.48 3.24 -15.71
N ASN A 136 -18.72 3.54 -16.78
CA ASN A 136 -17.41 4.20 -16.72
C ASN A 136 -17.25 5.38 -17.70
N LYS A 137 -18.29 5.71 -18.46
CA LYS A 137 -18.28 6.68 -19.57
C LYS A 137 -17.68 8.03 -19.20
N GLU A 138 -18.18 8.64 -18.13
CA GLU A 138 -17.71 9.96 -17.67
C GLU A 138 -16.23 9.90 -17.27
N ALA A 139 -15.83 8.89 -16.49
CA ALA A 139 -14.45 8.72 -16.06
C ALA A 139 -13.51 8.59 -17.27
N VAL A 140 -13.88 7.78 -18.27
CA VAL A 140 -13.09 7.61 -19.50
C VAL A 140 -12.97 8.92 -20.28
N ASP A 141 -14.08 9.65 -20.46
CA ASP A 141 -14.10 10.88 -21.26
C ASP A 141 -13.28 11.99 -20.62
N VAL A 142 -13.41 12.17 -19.31
CA VAL A 142 -12.64 13.16 -18.57
C VAL A 142 -11.16 12.78 -18.53
N CYS A 143 -10.84 11.51 -18.31
CA CYS A 143 -9.45 11.02 -18.37
C CYS A 143 -8.81 11.26 -19.75
N LYS A 144 -9.53 11.01 -20.85
CA LYS A 144 -9.03 11.32 -22.20
C LYS A 144 -8.79 12.81 -22.40
N THR A 145 -9.74 13.65 -21.97
CA THR A 145 -9.63 15.11 -22.09
C THR A 145 -8.41 15.64 -21.33
N VAL A 146 -8.14 15.10 -20.14
CA VAL A 146 -6.96 15.46 -19.32
C VAL A 146 -5.68 14.95 -19.96
N ALA A 147 -5.66 13.72 -20.50
CA ALA A 147 -4.51 13.15 -21.19
C ALA A 147 -4.13 13.93 -22.46
N GLU A 148 -5.12 14.51 -23.13
CA GLU A 148 -4.94 15.39 -24.30
C GLU A 148 -4.61 16.84 -23.91
N PHE A 149 -4.53 17.18 -22.61
CA PHE A 149 -4.31 18.53 -22.09
C PHE A 149 -5.34 19.55 -22.60
N LYS A 150 -6.61 19.12 -22.74
CA LYS A 150 -7.75 19.93 -23.17
C LYS A 150 -8.72 20.31 -22.04
N SER A 151 -8.28 20.18 -20.79
CA SER A 151 -9.07 20.50 -19.61
C SER A 151 -8.32 21.43 -18.67
N ASP A 152 -9.06 22.27 -17.97
CA ASP A 152 -8.53 23.15 -16.91
C ASP A 152 -8.61 22.51 -15.52
N PHE A 153 -8.81 21.19 -15.43
CA PHE A 153 -8.92 20.49 -14.16
C PHE A 153 -7.55 20.33 -13.48
N ALA A 154 -7.30 21.12 -12.44
CA ALA A 154 -6.11 20.95 -11.61
C ALA A 154 -6.12 19.61 -10.83
N ILE A 155 -7.30 19.13 -10.44
CA ILE A 155 -7.52 17.86 -9.72
C ILE A 155 -8.63 17.08 -10.42
N LEU A 156 -8.36 15.81 -10.73
CA LEU A 156 -9.35 14.82 -11.12
C LEU A 156 -9.35 13.69 -10.08
N PHE A 157 -10.45 13.55 -9.34
CA PHE A 157 -10.63 12.50 -8.36
C PHE A 157 -11.57 11.43 -8.90
N MET A 158 -11.10 10.20 -9.01
CA MET A 158 -11.85 9.04 -9.50
C MET A 158 -12.02 8.00 -8.41
N SER A 159 -13.27 7.76 -7.99
CA SER A 159 -13.60 6.66 -7.07
C SER A 159 -14.24 5.47 -7.77
N GLY A 160 -14.19 4.31 -7.12
CA GLY A 160 -14.95 3.14 -7.52
C GLY A 160 -14.48 1.85 -6.87
N PRO A 161 -15.27 0.77 -6.90
CA PRO A 161 -14.96 -0.50 -6.22
C PRO A 161 -13.59 -1.10 -6.58
N SER A 162 -13.13 -2.10 -5.83
CA SER A 162 -11.90 -2.82 -6.20
C SER A 162 -12.09 -3.58 -7.52
N GLY A 163 -11.05 -3.62 -8.36
CA GLY A 163 -11.01 -4.47 -9.55
C GLY A 163 -11.94 -4.07 -10.71
N ILE A 164 -12.38 -2.82 -10.79
CA ILE A 164 -13.24 -2.26 -11.86
C ILE A 164 -12.49 -1.40 -12.90
N GLY A 165 -11.15 -1.39 -12.86
CA GLY A 165 -10.32 -0.77 -13.91
C GLY A 165 -9.75 0.62 -13.60
N LYS A 166 -9.81 1.11 -12.36
CA LYS A 166 -9.22 2.41 -11.95
C LYS A 166 -7.73 2.52 -12.30
N THR A 167 -6.92 1.55 -11.86
CA THR A 167 -5.48 1.51 -12.14
C THR A 167 -5.18 1.46 -13.64
N HIS A 168 -5.95 0.67 -14.41
CA HIS A 168 -5.79 0.62 -15.88
C HIS A 168 -6.03 2.00 -16.47
N LEU A 169 -7.15 2.64 -16.14
CA LEU A 169 -7.51 3.95 -16.69
C LEU A 169 -6.47 5.02 -16.30
N LEU A 170 -6.00 4.99 -15.06
CA LEU A 170 -4.97 5.90 -14.57
C LEU A 170 -3.65 5.74 -15.34
N GLN A 171 -3.18 4.49 -15.55
CA GLN A 171 -1.99 4.22 -16.34
C GLN A 171 -2.17 4.58 -17.82
N ALA A 172 -3.37 4.38 -18.39
CA ALA A 172 -3.69 4.77 -19.76
C ALA A 172 -3.55 6.27 -19.99
N VAL A 173 -3.94 7.10 -19.00
CA VAL A 173 -3.70 8.54 -19.05
C VAL A 173 -2.20 8.85 -19.06
N GLY A 174 -1.43 8.22 -18.16
CA GLY A 174 0.02 8.42 -18.07
C GLY A 174 0.74 8.11 -19.38
N LYS A 175 0.38 6.99 -20.02
CA LYS A 175 0.91 6.61 -21.33
C LYS A 175 0.53 7.59 -22.43
N ALA A 176 -0.75 7.95 -22.53
CA ALA A 176 -1.21 8.88 -23.55
C ALA A 176 -0.52 10.25 -23.43
N ALA A 177 -0.25 10.71 -22.20
CA ALA A 177 0.53 11.92 -21.96
C ALA A 177 1.99 11.76 -22.42
N GLU A 178 2.65 10.63 -22.11
CA GLU A 178 4.03 10.36 -22.54
C GLU A 178 4.14 10.23 -24.07
N GLU A 179 3.14 9.64 -24.74
CA GLU A 179 3.07 9.51 -26.20
C GLU A 179 3.08 10.85 -26.93
N VAL A 180 2.53 11.91 -26.31
CA VAL A 180 2.57 13.29 -26.83
C VAL A 180 3.75 14.11 -26.27
N GLY A 181 4.74 13.45 -25.68
CA GLY A 181 5.97 14.06 -25.18
C GLY A 181 5.83 14.80 -23.85
N LYS A 182 4.75 14.56 -23.09
CA LYS A 182 4.52 15.17 -21.77
C LYS A 182 5.08 14.29 -20.67
N LYS A 183 5.68 14.90 -19.67
CA LYS A 183 6.25 14.20 -18.52
C LYS A 183 5.15 13.81 -17.55
N SER A 184 4.96 12.50 -17.35
CA SER A 184 4.07 11.96 -16.33
C SER A 184 4.85 11.39 -15.14
N ILE A 185 4.24 11.39 -13.95
CA ILE A 185 4.76 10.69 -12.77
C ILE A 185 3.64 9.86 -12.15
N TYR A 186 3.87 8.56 -12.04
CA TYR A 186 2.97 7.60 -11.43
C TYR A 186 3.42 7.21 -10.03
N ILE A 187 2.55 7.41 -9.05
CA ILE A 187 2.82 7.22 -7.64
C ILE A 187 1.84 6.20 -7.07
N THR A 188 2.36 5.04 -6.70
CA THR A 188 1.64 4.03 -5.92
C THR A 188 2.01 4.13 -4.44
N PRO A 189 1.24 3.55 -3.52
CA PRO A 189 1.60 3.52 -2.10
C PRO A 189 2.95 2.82 -1.87
N LEU A 190 3.27 1.80 -2.67
CA LEU A 190 4.56 1.11 -2.61
C LEU A 190 5.71 2.01 -3.03
N VAL A 191 5.56 2.72 -4.15
CA VAL A 191 6.55 3.69 -4.65
C VAL A 191 6.75 4.79 -3.61
N PHE A 192 5.66 5.33 -3.07
CA PHE A 192 5.70 6.36 -2.05
C PHE A 192 6.38 5.89 -0.74
N ASN A 193 6.01 4.72 -0.23
CA ASN A 193 6.63 4.19 0.99
C ASN A 193 8.12 3.89 0.81
N LYS A 194 8.51 3.26 -0.30
CA LYS A 194 9.91 2.93 -0.56
C LYS A 194 10.78 4.15 -0.84
N LYS A 195 10.26 5.12 -1.59
CA LYS A 195 11.08 6.18 -2.21
C LYS A 195 10.92 7.55 -1.55
N ILE A 196 9.80 7.78 -0.86
CA ILE A 196 9.45 9.09 -0.29
C ILE A 196 9.52 9.05 1.24
N LEU A 197 9.01 8.00 1.89
CA LEU A 197 9.07 7.92 3.36
C LEU A 197 10.50 7.83 3.90
N GLY A 198 11.41 7.10 3.25
CA GLY A 198 12.81 7.02 3.71
C GLY A 198 13.47 8.39 3.80
N ALA A 199 13.34 9.20 2.75
CA ALA A 199 13.86 10.56 2.72
C ALA A 199 13.20 11.49 3.75
N ILE A 200 11.90 11.32 4.01
CA ILE A 200 11.18 12.08 5.05
C ILE A 200 11.69 11.69 6.45
N GLN A 201 11.97 10.40 6.68
CA GLN A 201 12.46 9.91 7.98
C GLN A 201 13.89 10.37 8.27
N GLU A 202 14.74 10.44 7.24
CA GLU A 202 16.12 10.92 7.34
C GLU A 202 16.23 12.45 7.48
N ASN A 203 15.11 13.19 7.38
CA ASN A 203 15.05 14.66 7.43
C ASN A 203 16.03 15.36 6.45
N ASN A 204 16.35 14.74 5.32
CA ASN A 204 17.22 15.33 4.30
C ASN A 204 16.45 16.43 3.53
N THR A 205 16.50 17.65 4.04
CA THR A 205 15.75 18.81 3.53
C THR A 205 16.06 19.12 2.06
N THR A 206 17.32 18.98 1.64
CA THR A 206 17.76 19.17 0.25
C THR A 206 17.14 18.13 -0.67
N TYR A 207 17.17 16.85 -0.29
CA TYR A 207 16.55 15.77 -1.05
C TYR A 207 15.03 15.96 -1.16
N ILE A 208 14.36 16.23 -0.03
CA ILE A 208 12.90 16.47 0.02
C ILE A 208 12.51 17.62 -0.89
N SER A 209 13.27 18.71 -0.87
CA SER A 209 13.00 19.88 -1.73
C SER A 209 13.18 19.56 -3.22
N LYS A 210 14.24 18.84 -3.58
CA LYS A 210 14.46 18.37 -4.96
C LYS A 210 13.38 17.40 -5.43
N LEU A 211 12.94 16.52 -4.54
CA LEU A 211 11.84 15.58 -4.79
C LEU A 211 10.53 16.32 -5.03
N LEU A 212 10.17 17.27 -4.16
CA LEU A 212 8.99 18.11 -4.31
C LEU A 212 9.00 18.87 -5.63
N ASN A 213 10.14 19.49 -5.97
CA ASN A 213 10.32 20.20 -7.23
C ASN A 213 10.21 19.26 -8.43
N HIS A 214 10.76 18.05 -8.35
CA HIS A 214 10.67 17.07 -9.43
C HIS A 214 9.22 16.62 -9.69
N ILE A 215 8.45 16.36 -8.63
CA ILE A 215 7.05 15.92 -8.73
C ILE A 215 6.15 17.07 -9.21
N THR A 216 6.30 18.27 -8.63
CA THR A 216 5.48 19.44 -9.01
C THR A 216 5.81 19.99 -10.39
N SER A 217 6.97 19.64 -10.97
CA SER A 217 7.37 20.02 -12.34
C SER A 217 7.05 18.98 -13.42
N ALA A 218 6.40 17.85 -13.08
CA ALA A 218 5.83 16.98 -14.11
C ALA A 218 4.57 17.60 -14.71
N ASP A 219 4.29 17.34 -15.99
CA ASP A 219 3.08 17.84 -16.66
C ASP A 219 1.84 17.20 -16.02
N ILE A 220 1.89 15.91 -15.73
CA ILE A 220 0.81 15.18 -15.04
C ILE A 220 1.35 14.31 -13.90
N VAL A 221 0.61 14.24 -12.78
CA VAL A 221 0.90 13.34 -11.67
C VAL A 221 -0.32 12.46 -11.41
N LEU A 222 -0.06 11.18 -11.19
CA LEU A 222 -1.06 10.15 -11.05
C LEU A 222 -0.86 9.45 -9.71
N PHE A 223 -1.82 9.59 -8.79
CA PHE A 223 -1.84 8.84 -7.54
C PHE A 223 -2.80 7.66 -7.65
N ASP A 224 -2.30 6.45 -7.45
CA ASP A 224 -3.13 5.23 -7.45
C ASP A 224 -3.43 4.78 -6.01
N ASP A 225 -4.66 4.37 -5.70
CA ASP A 225 -5.06 3.94 -4.36
C ASP A 225 -4.77 4.97 -3.26
N PHE A 226 -5.17 6.22 -3.50
CA PHE A 226 -4.85 7.39 -2.67
C PHE A 226 -5.20 7.24 -1.19
N HIS A 227 -6.29 6.54 -0.89
CA HIS A 227 -6.72 6.23 0.48
C HIS A 227 -5.64 5.55 1.34
N ILE A 228 -4.72 4.79 0.74
CA ILE A 228 -3.63 4.08 1.44
C ILE A 228 -2.53 5.04 1.92
N PHE A 229 -2.39 6.22 1.29
CA PHE A 229 -1.31 7.16 1.58
C PHE A 229 -1.47 7.90 2.92
N ALA A 230 -2.67 7.91 3.50
CA ALA A 230 -2.92 8.60 4.76
C ALA A 230 -3.30 7.69 5.92
N GLU A 231 -3.71 6.46 5.65
CA GLU A 231 -4.04 5.51 6.70
C GLU A 231 -2.77 5.11 7.47
N GLY A 232 -2.76 5.36 8.79
CA GLY A 232 -1.62 5.04 9.67
C GLY A 232 -0.35 5.87 9.45
N GLN A 233 -0.34 6.86 8.56
CA GLN A 233 0.86 7.64 8.22
C GLN A 233 1.10 8.85 9.14
N LYS A 234 2.37 9.18 9.37
CA LYS A 234 2.82 10.32 10.19
C LYS A 234 2.37 11.66 9.59
N LYS A 235 2.25 12.70 10.42
CA LYS A 235 1.86 14.07 10.01
C LYS A 235 2.75 14.64 8.91
N GLN A 236 4.06 14.43 8.99
CA GLN A 236 5.03 14.91 7.99
C GLN A 236 4.74 14.35 6.59
N THR A 237 4.41 13.06 6.50
CA THR A 237 4.03 12.38 5.27
C THR A 237 2.78 12.99 4.64
N LYS A 238 1.74 13.21 5.45
CA LYS A 238 0.49 13.84 4.99
C LYS A 238 0.74 15.28 4.51
N ASN A 239 1.59 16.02 5.23
CA ASN A 239 1.98 17.37 4.84
C ASN A 239 2.76 17.40 3.52
N PHE A 240 3.61 16.41 3.24
CA PHE A 240 4.32 16.30 1.97
C PHE A 240 3.36 16.10 0.79
N ILE A 241 2.36 15.24 0.94
CA ILE A 241 1.30 15.05 -0.07
C ILE A 241 0.52 16.34 -0.30
N TYR A 242 0.18 17.05 0.77
CA TYR A 242 -0.47 18.36 0.67
C TYR A 242 0.38 19.36 -0.12
N GLN A 243 1.69 19.44 0.14
CA GLN A 243 2.61 20.33 -0.59
C GLN A 243 2.70 19.98 -2.08
N ILE A 244 2.68 18.68 -2.44
CA ILE A 244 2.64 18.26 -3.85
C ILE A 244 1.37 18.79 -4.51
N ILE A 245 0.21 18.54 -3.90
CA ILE A 245 -1.09 18.92 -4.48
C ILE A 245 -1.19 20.44 -4.61
N GLU A 246 -0.84 21.17 -3.54
CA GLU A 246 -0.84 22.62 -3.54
C GLU A 246 0.04 23.21 -4.65
N GLY A 247 1.31 22.77 -4.72
CA GLY A 247 2.27 23.27 -5.69
C GLY A 247 1.92 22.93 -7.13
N ARG A 248 1.11 21.89 -7.35
CA ARG A 248 0.59 21.53 -8.69
C ARG A 248 -0.64 22.34 -9.06
N MET A 249 -1.56 22.55 -8.12
CA MET A 249 -2.72 23.42 -8.32
C MET A 249 -2.30 24.85 -8.67
N GLN A 250 -1.30 25.41 -7.97
CA GLN A 250 -0.78 26.75 -8.24
C GLN A 250 -0.13 26.91 -9.63
N LYS A 251 0.20 25.80 -10.30
CA LYS A 251 0.82 25.78 -11.63
C LYS A 251 -0.13 25.33 -12.72
N ASP A 252 -1.42 25.13 -12.40
CA ASP A 252 -2.43 24.57 -13.30
C ASP A 252 -2.00 23.22 -13.92
N ARG A 253 -1.32 22.39 -13.12
CA ARG A 253 -0.83 21.07 -13.57
C ARG A 253 -1.74 19.96 -13.08
N PRO A 254 -2.38 19.19 -13.98
CA PRO A 254 -3.40 18.22 -13.61
C PRO A 254 -2.83 17.12 -12.71
N THR A 255 -3.55 16.82 -11.64
CA THR A 255 -3.26 15.68 -10.76
C THR A 255 -4.45 14.75 -10.75
N ILE A 256 -4.25 13.51 -11.19
CA ILE A 256 -5.30 12.49 -11.21
C ILE A 256 -5.11 11.56 -10.02
N ILE A 257 -6.20 11.29 -9.32
CA ILE A 257 -6.20 10.55 -8.07
C ILE A 257 -7.24 9.43 -8.19
N SER A 258 -6.81 8.18 -7.99
CA SER A 258 -7.70 7.03 -7.89
C SER A 258 -7.91 6.64 -6.41
N ALA A 259 -9.12 6.23 -6.05
CA ALA A 259 -9.42 5.68 -4.73
C ALA A 259 -10.51 4.62 -4.77
N GLU A 260 -10.50 3.68 -3.82
CA GLU A 260 -11.59 2.72 -3.66
C GLU A 260 -12.82 3.34 -2.99
N LYS A 261 -12.60 4.33 -2.14
CA LYS A 261 -13.61 5.04 -1.36
C LYS A 261 -14.04 6.33 -2.08
N ASP A 262 -15.31 6.70 -1.94
CA ASP A 262 -15.78 8.00 -2.42
C ASP A 262 -15.11 9.13 -1.62
N LEU A 263 -14.98 10.33 -2.21
CA LEU A 263 -14.27 11.44 -1.56
C LEU A 263 -14.83 11.73 -0.16
N LYS A 264 -16.16 11.71 0.01
CA LYS A 264 -16.84 11.92 1.30
C LYS A 264 -16.41 10.93 2.38
N GLU A 265 -16.07 9.69 2.01
CA GLU A 265 -15.60 8.65 2.93
C GLU A 265 -14.14 8.84 3.34
N LEU A 266 -13.40 9.70 2.64
CA LEU A 266 -12.03 10.09 3.01
C LEU A 266 -11.99 11.25 4.02
N LYS A 267 -13.14 11.80 4.40
CA LYS A 267 -13.23 12.83 5.44
C LYS A 267 -12.67 12.30 6.76
N GLY A 268 -11.72 13.01 7.35
CA GLY A 268 -11.02 12.60 8.58
C GLY A 268 -9.86 11.61 8.37
N VAL A 269 -9.68 11.07 7.16
CA VAL A 269 -8.48 10.29 6.80
C VAL A 269 -7.30 11.24 6.54
N PHE A 270 -7.59 12.34 5.85
CA PHE A 270 -6.68 13.44 5.55
C PHE A 270 -7.00 14.68 6.41
N GLU A 271 -6.05 15.61 6.48
CA GLU A 271 -6.27 16.93 7.08
C GLU A 271 -7.31 17.72 6.26
N ASP A 272 -8.15 18.54 6.93
CA ASP A 272 -9.26 19.26 6.29
C ASP A 272 -8.81 20.14 5.11
N ARG A 273 -7.62 20.74 5.22
CA ARG A 273 -7.02 21.55 4.14
C ARG A 273 -6.73 20.74 2.88
N LEU A 274 -6.37 19.47 2.98
CA LEU A 274 -6.16 18.61 1.82
C LEU A 274 -7.50 18.15 1.26
N TYR A 275 -8.44 17.77 2.13
CA TYR A 275 -9.78 17.36 1.72
C TYR A 275 -10.49 18.43 0.89
N THR A 276 -10.47 19.69 1.34
CA THR A 276 -11.09 20.83 0.63
C THR A 276 -10.50 21.07 -0.75
N ARG A 277 -9.19 20.86 -0.94
CA ARG A 277 -8.56 20.92 -2.27
C ARG A 277 -9.00 19.79 -3.18
N LEU A 278 -9.12 18.58 -2.65
CA LEU A 278 -9.67 17.44 -3.41
C LEU A 278 -11.13 17.68 -3.82
N GLU A 279 -11.92 18.27 -2.92
CA GLU A 279 -13.33 18.59 -3.16
C GLU A 279 -13.53 19.69 -4.21
N SER A 280 -12.56 20.61 -4.37
CA SER A 280 -12.57 21.62 -5.43
C SER A 280 -12.29 21.07 -6.84
N GLY A 281 -11.85 19.81 -6.95
CA GLY A 281 -11.54 19.17 -8.22
C GLY A 281 -12.75 18.61 -8.96
N PHE A 282 -12.51 18.05 -10.15
CA PHE A 282 -13.51 17.26 -10.86
C PHE A 282 -13.62 15.88 -10.20
N ILE A 283 -14.80 15.52 -9.71
CA ILE A 283 -15.05 14.24 -9.05
C ILE A 283 -15.86 13.35 -9.98
N THR A 284 -15.30 12.19 -10.33
CA THR A 284 -15.98 11.19 -11.14
C THR A 284 -15.98 9.83 -10.45
N LYS A 285 -16.86 8.95 -10.91
CA LYS A 285 -17.02 7.61 -10.34
C LYS A 285 -17.16 6.56 -11.42
N ILE A 286 -16.40 5.48 -11.27
CA ILE A 286 -16.65 4.24 -12.01
C ILE A 286 -17.56 3.35 -11.17
N LYS A 287 -18.71 2.99 -11.72
CA LYS A 287 -19.71 2.16 -11.05
C LYS A 287 -19.38 0.67 -11.20
N LYS A 288 -20.07 -0.18 -10.44
CA LYS A 288 -20.03 -1.62 -10.70
C LYS A 288 -20.82 -1.88 -11.99
N PRO A 289 -20.28 -2.63 -12.97
CA PRO A 289 -21.04 -3.01 -14.16
C PRO A 289 -22.22 -3.90 -13.80
N ASP A 290 -23.31 -3.78 -14.53
CA ASP A 290 -24.41 -4.75 -14.48
C ASP A 290 -24.11 -6.02 -15.31
N GLU A 291 -25.04 -6.97 -15.36
CA GLU A 291 -24.84 -8.23 -16.09
C GLU A 291 -24.67 -8.04 -17.60
N GLU A 292 -25.37 -7.07 -18.20
CA GLU A 292 -25.26 -6.77 -19.63
C GLU A 292 -23.90 -6.17 -19.94
N GLU A 293 -23.46 -5.20 -19.13
CA GLU A 293 -22.14 -4.60 -19.24
C GLU A 293 -21.02 -5.61 -18.95
N PHE A 294 -21.21 -6.55 -18.01
CA PHE A 294 -20.26 -7.63 -17.78
C PHE A 294 -20.14 -8.59 -18.96
N ASN A 295 -21.24 -8.87 -19.69
CA ASN A 295 -21.17 -9.61 -20.94
C ASN A 295 -20.34 -8.85 -21.99
N LEU A 296 -20.55 -7.54 -22.13
CA LEU A 296 -19.73 -6.72 -23.04
C LEU A 296 -18.25 -6.75 -22.66
N ILE A 297 -17.93 -6.67 -21.37
CA ILE A 297 -16.56 -6.79 -20.86
C ILE A 297 -15.99 -8.18 -21.18
N LEU A 298 -16.75 -9.25 -20.95
CA LEU A 298 -16.33 -10.62 -21.27
C LEU A 298 -15.96 -10.75 -22.74
N GLU A 299 -16.83 -10.30 -23.64
CA GLU A 299 -16.61 -10.38 -25.09
C GLU A 299 -15.39 -9.54 -25.51
N PHE A 300 -15.26 -8.32 -24.98
CA PHE A 300 -14.11 -7.47 -25.21
C PHE A 300 -12.80 -8.14 -24.79
N LEU A 301 -12.76 -8.79 -23.61
CA LEU A 301 -11.58 -9.48 -23.10
C LEU A 301 -11.24 -10.75 -23.89
N LEU A 302 -12.25 -11.49 -24.37
CA LEU A 302 -12.05 -12.64 -25.26
C LEU A 302 -11.40 -12.20 -26.57
N MET A 303 -11.96 -11.16 -27.22
CA MET A 303 -11.41 -10.59 -28.44
C MET A 303 -9.97 -10.10 -28.26
N GLN A 304 -9.68 -9.37 -27.17
CA GLN A 304 -8.32 -8.92 -26.85
C GLN A 304 -7.30 -10.05 -26.68
N ASN A 305 -7.76 -11.25 -26.31
CA ASN A 305 -6.91 -12.43 -26.18
C ASN A 305 -6.97 -13.34 -27.41
N SER A 306 -7.52 -12.86 -28.53
CA SER A 306 -7.67 -13.59 -29.79
C SER A 306 -8.42 -14.92 -29.61
N ILE A 307 -9.43 -14.92 -28.74
CA ILE A 307 -10.37 -16.02 -28.57
C ILE A 307 -11.63 -15.64 -29.34
N ASP A 308 -12.00 -16.45 -30.33
CA ASP A 308 -13.23 -16.25 -31.09
C ASP A 308 -14.44 -16.40 -30.16
N LEU A 309 -15.37 -15.45 -30.24
CA LEU A 309 -16.58 -15.43 -29.41
C LEU A 309 -17.47 -16.65 -29.64
N ASN A 310 -17.37 -17.29 -30.81
CA ASN A 310 -18.12 -18.49 -31.16
C ASN A 310 -17.60 -19.74 -30.44
N ILE A 311 -16.36 -19.71 -29.91
CA ILE A 311 -15.82 -20.81 -29.11
C ILE A 311 -16.56 -20.89 -27.79
N ILE A 312 -16.91 -19.76 -27.17
CA ILE A 312 -17.56 -19.76 -25.86
C ILE A 312 -19.08 -19.73 -26.07
N ASP A 313 -19.73 -20.88 -25.85
CA ASP A 313 -21.17 -21.03 -25.97
C ASP A 313 -21.96 -20.15 -24.98
N LYS A 314 -23.26 -19.98 -25.24
CA LYS A 314 -24.15 -19.12 -24.44
C LYS A 314 -24.19 -19.54 -22.97
N GLU A 315 -24.22 -20.84 -22.68
CA GLU A 315 -24.25 -21.36 -21.31
C GLU A 315 -22.95 -21.02 -20.55
N SER A 316 -21.81 -21.12 -21.22
CA SER A 316 -20.50 -20.73 -20.70
C SER A 316 -20.44 -19.23 -20.44
N LYS A 317 -20.96 -18.38 -21.33
CA LYS A 317 -21.03 -16.92 -21.11
C LYS A 317 -21.87 -16.57 -19.87
N VAL A 318 -23.06 -17.19 -19.75
CA VAL A 318 -23.94 -17.02 -18.57
C VAL A 318 -23.22 -17.46 -17.29
N PHE A 319 -22.51 -18.59 -17.32
CA PHE A 319 -21.69 -19.03 -16.20
C PHE A 319 -20.62 -18.01 -15.81
N PHE A 320 -19.89 -17.44 -16.79
CA PHE A 320 -18.85 -16.45 -16.50
C PHE A 320 -19.41 -15.19 -15.84
N VAL A 321 -20.51 -14.65 -16.35
CA VAL A 321 -21.15 -13.48 -15.75
C VAL A 321 -21.66 -13.79 -14.35
N LYS A 322 -22.27 -14.96 -14.14
CA LYS A 322 -22.78 -15.34 -12.82
C LYS A 322 -21.66 -15.49 -11.78
N GLU A 323 -20.58 -16.19 -12.11
CA GLU A 323 -19.55 -16.54 -11.13
C GLU A 323 -18.45 -15.49 -10.97
N PHE A 324 -18.19 -14.65 -12.00
CA PHE A 324 -17.05 -13.71 -12.01
C PHE A 324 -17.44 -12.23 -12.09
N SER A 325 -18.73 -11.87 -12.02
CA SER A 325 -19.21 -10.47 -11.99
C SER A 325 -18.97 -9.73 -10.67
N ASN A 326 -18.22 -10.32 -9.72
CA ASN A 326 -17.78 -9.64 -8.52
C ASN A 326 -16.74 -8.55 -8.81
N SER A 327 -15.83 -8.78 -9.77
CA SER A 327 -14.87 -7.79 -10.26
C SER A 327 -14.34 -8.14 -11.65
N ILE A 328 -13.96 -7.13 -12.44
CA ILE A 328 -13.30 -7.33 -13.74
C ILE A 328 -11.96 -8.07 -13.55
N ARG A 329 -11.28 -7.86 -12.42
CA ARG A 329 -10.05 -8.60 -12.04
C ARG A 329 -10.29 -10.12 -11.97
N SER A 330 -11.40 -10.55 -11.38
CA SER A 330 -11.77 -11.98 -11.30
C SER A 330 -12.03 -12.55 -12.68
N LEU A 331 -12.75 -11.80 -13.53
CA LEU A 331 -13.00 -12.18 -14.92
C LEU A 331 -11.71 -12.26 -15.76
N LEU A 332 -10.77 -11.33 -15.60
CA LEU A 332 -9.44 -11.38 -16.22
C LEU A 332 -8.68 -12.66 -15.85
N GLY A 333 -8.79 -13.10 -14.59
CA GLY A 333 -8.25 -14.38 -14.13
C GLY A 333 -8.88 -15.56 -14.86
N ALA A 334 -10.21 -15.56 -14.99
CA ALA A 334 -10.94 -16.59 -15.74
C ALA A 334 -10.53 -16.62 -17.22
N ILE A 335 -10.43 -15.47 -17.88
CA ILE A 335 -9.98 -15.36 -19.27
C ILE A 335 -8.55 -15.84 -19.46
N THR A 336 -7.66 -15.55 -18.50
CA THR A 336 -6.27 -16.07 -18.54
C THR A 336 -6.27 -17.59 -18.51
N LYS A 337 -7.13 -18.21 -17.69
CA LYS A 337 -7.29 -19.66 -17.64
C LYS A 337 -7.87 -20.22 -18.93
N ILE A 338 -8.88 -19.57 -19.50
CA ILE A 338 -9.47 -19.95 -20.80
C ILE A 338 -8.45 -19.88 -21.93
N LYS A 339 -7.63 -18.82 -21.95
CA LYS A 339 -6.56 -18.68 -22.93
C LYS A 339 -5.58 -19.86 -22.88
N TYR A 340 -5.26 -20.35 -21.69
CA TYR A 340 -4.40 -21.53 -21.52
C TYR A 340 -5.05 -22.79 -22.12
N TYR A 341 -6.35 -22.99 -21.93
CA TYR A 341 -7.10 -24.15 -22.44
C TYR A 341 -7.70 -23.95 -23.85
N LYS A 342 -7.25 -22.94 -24.61
CA LYS A 342 -7.86 -22.55 -25.89
C LYS A 342 -7.96 -23.72 -26.88
N ASP A 343 -6.91 -24.53 -26.99
CA ASP A 343 -6.88 -25.65 -27.95
C ASP A 343 -7.81 -26.81 -27.54
N GLU A 344 -8.03 -27.03 -26.24
CA GLU A 344 -8.98 -28.03 -25.74
C GLU A 344 -10.41 -27.59 -26.04
N LEU A 345 -10.71 -26.30 -25.83
CA LEU A 345 -12.02 -25.72 -26.14
C LEU A 345 -12.34 -25.78 -27.63
N LEU A 346 -11.35 -25.53 -28.50
CA LEU A 346 -11.51 -25.61 -29.96
C LEU A 346 -11.83 -27.03 -30.45
N LYS A 347 -11.33 -28.06 -29.76
CA LYS A 347 -11.55 -29.47 -30.11
C LYS A 347 -12.78 -30.06 -29.40
N ALA A 348 -13.42 -29.30 -28.53
CA ALA A 348 -14.53 -29.79 -27.73
C ALA A 348 -15.81 -29.92 -28.56
N ASN A 349 -16.44 -31.10 -28.50
CA ASN A 349 -17.78 -31.28 -29.06
C ASN A 349 -18.83 -30.46 -28.29
N TYR A 350 -18.61 -30.25 -26.98
CA TYR A 350 -19.48 -29.45 -26.12
C TYR A 350 -18.65 -28.62 -25.15
N VAL A 351 -18.50 -27.34 -25.47
CA VAL A 351 -17.57 -26.42 -24.79
C VAL A 351 -17.91 -26.28 -23.32
N PHE A 352 -19.19 -26.14 -22.96
CA PHE A 352 -19.57 -25.98 -21.56
C PHE A 352 -19.13 -27.14 -20.64
N SER A 353 -18.99 -28.37 -21.16
CA SER A 353 -18.42 -29.48 -20.36
C SER A 353 -16.95 -29.28 -20.01
N VAL A 354 -16.17 -28.74 -20.95
CA VAL A 354 -14.76 -28.40 -20.73
C VAL A 354 -14.67 -27.21 -19.77
N ILE A 355 -15.53 -26.21 -19.90
CA ILE A 355 -15.61 -25.10 -18.93
C ILE A 355 -15.92 -25.60 -17.52
N LYS A 356 -16.90 -26.51 -17.36
CA LYS A 356 -17.19 -27.18 -16.08
C LYS A 356 -15.97 -27.90 -15.51
N ASN A 357 -15.21 -28.55 -16.37
CA ASN A 357 -13.98 -29.23 -16.01
C ASN A 357 -12.88 -28.26 -15.53
N ILE A 358 -12.66 -27.18 -16.28
CA ILE A 358 -11.65 -26.15 -15.98
C ILE A 358 -11.99 -25.44 -14.67
N PHE A 359 -13.26 -25.14 -14.41
CA PHE A 359 -13.73 -24.40 -13.24
C PHE A 359 -14.47 -25.29 -12.24
N ARG A 360 -14.10 -26.57 -12.12
CA ARG A 360 -14.72 -27.55 -11.21
C ARG A 360 -15.01 -26.99 -9.82
N ASP A 361 -14.06 -26.27 -9.22
CA ASP A 361 -14.24 -25.70 -7.88
C ASP A 361 -15.41 -24.71 -7.81
N HIS A 362 -15.67 -23.96 -8.88
CA HIS A 362 -16.77 -23.00 -8.98
C HIS A 362 -18.13 -23.72 -9.12
N PHE A 363 -18.15 -24.91 -9.72
CA PHE A 363 -19.34 -25.76 -9.77
C PHE A 363 -19.53 -26.60 -8.50
N ASN A 364 -18.44 -26.98 -7.84
CA ASN A 364 -18.41 -27.81 -6.62
C ASN A 364 -18.69 -27.01 -5.34
N HIS A 365 -18.77 -25.68 -5.42
CA HIS A 365 -19.37 -24.86 -4.37
C HIS A 365 -20.88 -25.13 -4.18
N ASN A 366 -21.50 -25.89 -5.09
CA ASN A 366 -22.86 -26.43 -4.93
C ASN A 366 -22.89 -27.82 -4.27
N SER A 367 -22.21 -28.00 -3.13
CA SER A 367 -22.98 -28.71 -2.09
C SER A 367 -24.02 -27.69 -1.67
N GLU A 368 -25.25 -27.83 -2.16
CA GLU A 368 -26.36 -26.89 -1.92
C GLU A 368 -26.21 -26.28 -0.53
N LEU A 369 -26.05 -24.96 -0.47
CA LEU A 369 -26.09 -24.29 0.82
C LEU A 369 -27.49 -24.59 1.37
N THR A 370 -27.58 -25.44 2.39
CA THR A 370 -28.85 -25.80 3.00
C THR A 370 -28.97 -25.18 4.39
N PRO A 371 -30.19 -25.04 4.92
CA PRO A 371 -30.40 -24.59 6.30
C PRO A 371 -29.65 -25.46 7.32
N GLU A 372 -29.50 -26.76 7.07
CA GLU A 372 -28.74 -27.69 7.90
C GLU A 372 -27.24 -27.37 7.93
N VAL A 373 -26.65 -26.99 6.79
CA VAL A 373 -25.25 -26.56 6.70
C VAL A 373 -25.03 -25.31 7.53
N ILE A 374 -25.94 -24.33 7.44
CA ILE A 374 -25.89 -23.09 8.23
C ILE A 374 -25.96 -23.41 9.73
N VAL A 375 -26.95 -24.19 10.17
CA VAL A 375 -27.09 -24.56 11.59
C VAL A 375 -25.87 -25.32 12.10
N LYS A 376 -25.29 -26.22 11.30
CA LYS A 376 -24.08 -26.95 11.67
C LYS A 376 -22.87 -26.02 11.86
N LYS A 377 -22.70 -25.03 10.98
CA LYS A 377 -21.59 -24.07 11.08
C LYS A 377 -21.73 -23.13 12.28
N VAL A 378 -22.95 -22.65 12.52
CA VAL A 378 -23.28 -21.86 13.73
C VAL A 378 -23.06 -22.70 15.01
N SER A 379 -23.44 -23.98 14.98
CA SER A 379 -23.23 -24.94 16.08
C SER A 379 -21.75 -25.10 16.43
N ILE A 380 -20.90 -25.29 15.43
CA ILE A 380 -19.44 -25.41 15.61
C ILE A 380 -18.87 -24.11 16.19
N TYR A 381 -19.23 -22.95 15.62
CA TYR A 381 -18.71 -21.65 16.04
C TYR A 381 -19.03 -21.34 17.50
N TYR A 382 -20.29 -21.52 17.91
CA TYR A 382 -20.75 -21.22 19.26
C TYR A 382 -20.53 -22.37 20.25
N LYS A 383 -20.06 -23.53 19.80
CA LYS A 383 -19.94 -24.77 20.60
C LYS A 383 -21.26 -25.16 21.28
N ILE A 384 -22.37 -24.99 20.56
CA ILE A 384 -23.73 -25.33 21.00
C ILE A 384 -24.25 -26.40 20.04
N SER A 385 -24.96 -27.42 20.53
CA SER A 385 -25.46 -28.46 19.64
C SER A 385 -26.53 -27.94 18.66
N THR A 386 -26.62 -28.54 17.48
CA THR A 386 -27.67 -28.21 16.50
C THR A 386 -29.08 -28.38 17.10
N LYS A 387 -29.27 -29.40 17.94
CA LYS A 387 -30.52 -29.64 18.69
C LYS A 387 -30.88 -28.50 19.64
N GLU A 388 -29.91 -27.90 20.32
CA GLU A 388 -30.14 -26.76 21.21
C GLU A 388 -30.52 -25.49 20.43
N ILE A 389 -29.87 -25.25 19.30
CA ILE A 389 -30.20 -24.14 18.40
C ILE A 389 -31.66 -24.26 17.91
N MET A 390 -32.10 -25.46 17.52
CA MET A 390 -33.48 -25.73 17.11
C MET A 390 -34.46 -25.84 18.30
N GLY A 391 -33.96 -26.10 19.50
CA GLY A 391 -34.74 -26.31 20.71
C GLY A 391 -35.51 -25.08 21.22
N LYS A 392 -36.33 -25.28 22.27
CA LYS A 392 -37.19 -24.23 22.86
C LYS A 392 -36.50 -23.37 23.94
N THR A 393 -35.24 -23.66 24.25
CA THR A 393 -34.49 -22.98 25.31
C THR A 393 -34.34 -21.48 25.06
N ARG A 394 -34.53 -20.70 26.13
CA ARG A 394 -34.44 -19.23 26.16
C ARG A 394 -33.11 -18.72 26.74
N LYS A 395 -32.13 -19.59 26.99
CA LYS A 395 -30.78 -19.18 27.44
C LYS A 395 -30.17 -18.19 26.45
N LYS A 396 -29.56 -17.12 26.97
CA LYS A 396 -29.12 -15.96 26.19
C LYS A 396 -28.12 -16.37 25.10
N GLU A 397 -27.14 -17.20 25.41
CA GLU A 397 -26.14 -17.67 24.44
C GLU A 397 -26.76 -18.48 23.29
N ILE A 398 -27.76 -19.33 23.57
CA ILE A 398 -28.44 -20.15 22.55
C ILE A 398 -29.37 -19.29 21.69
N VAL A 399 -30.04 -18.30 22.28
CA VAL A 399 -30.87 -17.34 21.54
C VAL A 399 -30.03 -16.53 20.57
N ILE A 400 -28.81 -16.11 20.97
CA ILE A 400 -27.88 -15.40 20.08
C ILE A 400 -27.47 -16.28 18.90
N ALA A 401 -27.01 -17.52 19.16
CA ALA A 401 -26.65 -18.46 18.10
C ALA A 401 -27.82 -18.71 17.12
N ARG A 402 -29.04 -18.88 17.65
CA ARG A 402 -30.26 -19.03 16.83
C ARG A 402 -30.55 -17.80 15.97
N HIS A 403 -30.40 -16.59 16.51
CA HIS A 403 -30.57 -15.37 15.72
C HIS A 403 -29.55 -15.30 14.59
N ILE A 404 -28.29 -15.66 14.83
CA ILE A 404 -27.27 -15.71 13.79
C ILE A 404 -27.65 -16.71 12.69
N ALA A 405 -28.15 -17.90 13.04
CA ALA A 405 -28.64 -18.88 12.06
C ALA A 405 -29.82 -18.33 11.23
N ILE A 406 -30.80 -17.67 11.86
CA ILE A 406 -31.93 -17.03 11.19
C ILE A 406 -31.46 -15.97 10.19
N ILE A 407 -30.54 -15.10 10.61
CA ILE A 407 -30.02 -14.01 9.78
C ILE A 407 -29.22 -14.56 8.59
N LEU A 408 -28.46 -15.65 8.78
CA LEU A 408 -27.72 -16.29 7.70
C LEU A 408 -28.65 -17.00 6.70
N MET A 409 -29.74 -17.64 7.15
CA MET A 409 -30.74 -18.23 6.25
C MET A 409 -31.46 -17.16 5.43
N ASP A 410 -31.84 -16.05 6.05
CA ASP A 410 -32.45 -14.90 5.35
C ASP A 410 -31.49 -14.32 4.30
N ASN A 411 -30.24 -14.04 4.68
CA ASN A 411 -29.27 -13.38 3.81
C ASN A 411 -28.61 -14.27 2.75
N LEU A 412 -28.43 -15.57 3.01
CA LEU A 412 -27.69 -16.48 2.13
C LEU A 412 -28.60 -17.41 1.33
N LEU A 413 -29.80 -17.73 1.84
CA LEU A 413 -30.76 -18.61 1.19
C LEU A 413 -32.03 -17.91 0.71
N ASN A 414 -32.19 -16.61 1.02
CA ASN A 414 -33.41 -15.85 0.73
C ASN A 414 -34.69 -16.52 1.25
N MET A 415 -34.59 -17.29 2.34
CA MET A 415 -35.75 -17.95 2.94
C MET A 415 -36.66 -16.92 3.60
N SER A 416 -37.96 -17.03 3.37
CA SER A 416 -38.97 -16.24 4.06
C SER A 416 -39.00 -16.54 5.56
N SER A 417 -39.51 -15.60 6.36
CA SER A 417 -39.71 -15.78 7.80
C SER A 417 -40.58 -17.00 8.13
N THR A 418 -41.52 -17.35 7.25
CA THR A 418 -42.35 -18.57 7.31
C THR A 418 -41.55 -19.84 7.09
N GLU A 419 -40.66 -19.87 6.09
CA GLU A 419 -39.82 -21.04 5.80
C GLU A 419 -38.79 -21.27 6.91
N ILE A 420 -38.17 -20.19 7.41
CA ILE A 420 -37.23 -20.27 8.53
C ILE A 420 -37.94 -20.73 9.81
N GLY A 421 -39.14 -20.23 10.08
CA GLY A 421 -39.96 -20.64 11.23
C GLY A 421 -40.34 -22.12 11.18
N LYS A 422 -40.70 -22.61 9.99
CA LYS A 422 -40.99 -24.03 9.74
C LYS A 422 -39.74 -24.91 9.96
N PHE A 423 -38.58 -24.49 9.44
CA PHE A 423 -37.33 -25.21 9.59
C PHE A 423 -36.86 -25.30 11.05
N LEU A 424 -36.91 -24.19 11.79
CA LEU A 424 -36.46 -24.13 13.20
C LEU A 424 -37.54 -24.55 14.21
N ASN A 425 -38.75 -24.86 13.76
CA ASN A 425 -39.93 -25.10 14.60
C ASN A 425 -40.12 -23.95 15.62
N LYS A 426 -40.28 -22.73 15.11
CA LYS A 426 -40.44 -21.49 15.87
C LYS A 426 -41.57 -20.63 15.32
N ASP A 427 -42.21 -19.90 16.22
CA ASP A 427 -43.27 -18.95 15.86
C ASP A 427 -42.72 -17.84 14.96
N HIS A 428 -43.55 -17.43 14.01
CA HIS A 428 -43.24 -16.37 13.05
C HIS A 428 -42.76 -15.07 13.73
N THR A 429 -43.34 -14.72 14.88
CA THR A 429 -42.96 -13.55 15.68
C THR A 429 -41.53 -13.65 16.23
N THR A 430 -41.05 -14.85 16.54
CA THR A 430 -39.66 -15.09 16.99
C THR A 430 -38.68 -14.81 15.87
N ILE A 431 -39.01 -15.24 14.64
CA ILE A 431 -38.18 -15.00 13.46
C ILE A 431 -38.15 -13.51 13.12
N LEU A 432 -39.30 -12.85 13.10
CA LEU A 432 -39.39 -11.41 12.88
C LEU A 432 -38.62 -10.59 13.93
N ASN A 433 -38.63 -11.02 15.20
CA ASN A 433 -37.88 -10.34 16.26
C ASN A 433 -36.37 -10.46 16.04
N ALA A 434 -35.87 -11.61 15.57
CA ALA A 434 -34.47 -11.79 15.20
C ALA A 434 -34.07 -10.89 14.03
N LEU A 435 -34.88 -10.85 12.97
CA LEU A 435 -34.66 -10.03 11.78
C LEU A 435 -34.87 -8.53 12.02
N LYS A 436 -35.70 -8.13 12.98
CA LYS A 436 -35.83 -6.70 13.36
C LYS A 436 -34.60 -6.19 14.11
N LYS A 437 -33.94 -7.04 14.90
CA LYS A 437 -32.74 -6.64 15.64
C LYS A 437 -31.57 -6.29 14.72
N THR A 438 -31.50 -6.85 13.51
CA THR A 438 -30.46 -6.48 12.53
C THR A 438 -30.64 -5.08 11.95
N LYS A 439 -31.84 -4.49 12.04
CA LYS A 439 -32.09 -3.11 11.62
C LYS A 439 -31.52 -2.08 12.61
N ASN A 440 -31.13 -2.50 13.81
CA ASN A 440 -30.40 -1.65 14.76
C ASN A 440 -28.91 -1.62 14.39
N LYS A 441 -28.38 -0.43 14.06
CA LYS A 441 -26.99 -0.23 13.61
C LYS A 441 -25.94 -0.68 14.62
N GLU A 442 -26.15 -0.42 15.91
CA GLU A 442 -25.20 -0.80 16.97
C GLU A 442 -25.13 -2.32 17.10
N PHE A 443 -26.28 -2.98 17.15
CA PHE A 443 -26.35 -4.43 17.21
C PHE A 443 -25.74 -5.09 15.96
N PHE A 444 -26.10 -4.60 14.77
CA PHE A 444 -25.56 -5.12 13.51
C PHE A 444 -24.04 -4.98 13.43
N SER A 445 -23.49 -3.84 13.86
CA SER A 445 -22.04 -3.63 13.89
C SER A 445 -21.31 -4.66 14.75
N SER A 446 -21.88 -5.01 15.92
CA SER A 446 -21.29 -5.98 16.84
C SER A 446 -21.30 -7.43 16.32
N ILE A 447 -22.29 -7.80 15.51
CA ILE A 447 -22.43 -9.16 14.98
C ILE A 447 -21.90 -9.31 13.55
N LYS A 448 -21.58 -8.21 12.85
CA LYS A 448 -21.13 -8.20 11.45
C LYS A 448 -19.85 -9.02 11.25
N LEU A 449 -18.89 -8.90 12.17
CA LEU A 449 -17.65 -9.69 12.12
C LEU A 449 -17.93 -11.19 12.24
N VAL A 450 -18.83 -11.58 13.15
CA VAL A 450 -19.23 -12.97 13.36
C VAL A 450 -19.97 -13.52 12.15
N LEU A 451 -20.91 -12.76 11.58
CA LEU A 451 -21.63 -13.15 10.36
C LEU A 451 -20.67 -13.36 9.20
N ASN A 452 -19.71 -12.45 9.00
CA ASN A 452 -18.70 -12.58 7.95
C ASN A 452 -17.78 -13.77 8.19
N GLN A 453 -17.38 -14.04 9.44
CA GLN A 453 -16.53 -15.18 9.77
C GLN A 453 -17.25 -16.51 9.49
N ILE A 454 -18.49 -16.68 9.97
CA ILE A 454 -19.27 -17.90 9.72
C ILE A 454 -19.59 -18.03 8.22
N LYS A 455 -19.90 -16.91 7.55
CA LYS A 455 -20.08 -16.89 6.09
C LYS A 455 -18.82 -17.37 5.36
N ASN A 456 -17.65 -16.89 5.74
CA ASN A 456 -16.40 -17.37 5.17
C ASN A 456 -16.22 -18.87 5.45
N GLU A 457 -16.40 -19.33 6.69
CA GLU A 457 -16.31 -20.77 7.04
C GLU A 457 -17.34 -21.66 6.33
N ILE A 458 -18.48 -21.11 5.89
CA ILE A 458 -19.46 -21.78 5.04
C ILE A 458 -18.89 -21.99 3.63
N TYR A 459 -18.19 -21.01 3.08
CA TYR A 459 -17.63 -21.03 1.73
C TYR A 459 -16.22 -21.66 1.63
N THR A 460 -15.43 -21.66 2.71
CA THR A 460 -14.12 -22.30 2.80
C THR A 460 -14.27 -23.67 3.46
N ARG A 461 -14.23 -24.75 2.66
CA ARG A 461 -14.06 -26.10 3.22
C ARG A 461 -12.59 -26.31 3.60
N LYS A 462 -12.31 -26.48 4.89
CA LYS A 462 -11.35 -27.51 5.31
C LYS A 462 -12.12 -28.81 5.47
#